data_AF-A0A3D0VY26-F1
#
_entry.id   AF-A0A3D0VY26-F1
#
_cell.length_a   1.000
_cell.length_b   1.000
_cell.length_c   1.000
_cell.angle_alpha   90.00
_cell.angle_beta   90.00
_cell.angle_gamma   90.00
#
_symmetry.space_group_name_H-M   'P 1'
#
loop_
_entity.id
_entity.type
_entity.pdbx_description
1 polymer ?
#
loop_
_entity_poly.entity_id
_entity_poly.type
_entity_poly.pdbx_seq_one_letter_code
_entity_poly.pdbx_strand_id
1 'polypeptide(L)'
;LTKWQDDFHAYMVEKYPDLERGESASKTGRKHIPTRLFKQAVNLSKQARAIEAVLSGITPLNAGKKKEEALSMLKKWFPQMENFSGQLKKYKVTINDLLAENEKLEVRAKASEKGKMNDTMERAKLKSELDDMRRLVDRIPPEILAELKRQQRQHGKER
;
A
#
# COMPACT_ATOMS: atom_id res chain seq x y z
N LEU A 1 -2.16 23.83 13.18
CA LEU A 1 -1.93 22.37 13.05
C LEU A 1 -1.48 22.01 11.62
N THR A 2 -2.17 22.48 10.58
CA THR A 2 -1.86 22.16 9.17
C THR A 2 -0.47 22.61 8.70
N LYS A 3 -0.05 23.85 9.05
CA LYS A 3 1.27 24.37 8.66
C LYS A 3 2.43 23.49 9.14
N TRP A 4 2.39 23.02 10.39
CA TRP A 4 3.43 22.15 10.94
C TRP A 4 3.48 20.79 10.24
N GLN A 5 2.33 20.22 9.85
CA GLN A 5 2.29 18.95 9.11
C GLN A 5 2.91 19.09 7.72
N ASP A 6 2.63 20.20 7.04
CA ASP A 6 3.17 20.49 5.72
C ASP A 6 4.69 20.79 5.78
N ASP A 7 5.12 21.58 6.78
CA ASP A 7 6.54 21.89 7.01
C ASP A 7 7.34 20.62 7.37
N PHE A 8 6.78 19.76 8.23
CA PHE A 8 7.39 18.47 8.57
C PHE A 8 7.47 17.55 7.35
N HIS A 9 6.41 17.49 6.53
CA HIS A 9 6.42 16.71 5.30
C HIS A 9 7.50 17.20 4.32
N ALA A 10 7.63 18.52 4.14
CA ALA A 10 8.66 19.12 3.30
C ALA A 10 10.08 18.77 3.80
N TYR A 11 10.32 18.88 5.11
CA TYR A 11 11.59 18.50 5.72
C TYR A 11 11.92 17.01 5.51
N MET A 12 10.93 16.12 5.68
CA MET A 12 11.14 14.68 5.48
C MET A 12 11.41 14.30 4.02
N VAL A 13 10.82 15.04 3.07
CA VAL A 13 11.10 14.88 1.63
C VAL A 13 12.53 15.28 1.31
N GLU A 14 13.01 16.40 1.86
CA GLU A 14 14.39 16.87 1.66
C GLU A 14 15.42 15.93 2.28
N LYS A 15 15.19 15.48 3.52
CA LYS A 15 16.17 14.66 4.26
C LYS A 15 16.25 13.21 3.79
N TYR A 16 15.18 12.67 3.22
CA TYR A 16 15.11 11.24 2.90
C TYR A 16 14.47 10.98 1.54
N PRO A 17 15.08 11.38 0.42
CA PRO A 17 14.47 11.29 -0.91
C PRO A 17 14.08 9.86 -1.31
N ASP A 18 14.80 8.86 -0.82
CA ASP A 18 14.63 7.44 -1.21
C ASP A 18 13.39 6.77 -0.59
N LEU A 19 12.76 7.41 0.40
CA LEU A 19 11.61 6.87 1.10
C LEU A 19 10.31 7.27 0.38
N GLU A 20 9.63 6.29 -0.20
CA GLU A 20 8.26 6.46 -0.69
C GLU A 20 7.32 6.84 0.46
N ARG A 21 6.60 7.93 0.28
CA ARG A 21 5.64 8.46 1.26
C ARG A 21 4.33 8.85 0.59
N GLY A 22 3.28 8.85 1.39
CA GLY A 22 1.99 9.40 1.00
C GLY A 22 2.03 10.92 0.85
N GLU A 23 1.09 11.44 0.07
CA GLU A 23 0.91 12.89 -0.13
C GLU A 23 0.17 13.54 1.06
N SER A 24 0.48 14.80 1.35
CA SER A 24 -0.20 15.56 2.42
C SER A 24 -1.71 15.67 2.16
N ALA A 25 -2.50 15.68 3.23
CA ALA A 25 -3.94 15.96 3.18
C ALA A 25 -4.23 17.34 2.57
N SER A 26 -3.34 18.33 2.75
CA SER A 26 -3.44 19.66 2.13
C SER A 26 -3.36 19.60 0.60
N LYS A 27 -2.54 18.68 0.05
CA LYS A 27 -2.38 18.50 -1.41
C LYS A 27 -3.48 17.65 -2.01
N THR A 28 -3.91 16.60 -1.31
CA THR A 28 -4.90 15.64 -1.80
C THR A 28 -6.34 16.07 -1.55
N GLY A 29 -6.59 17.02 -0.63
CA GLY A 29 -7.93 17.48 -0.28
C GLY A 29 -8.81 16.41 0.40
N ARG A 30 -8.22 15.27 0.79
CA ARG A 30 -8.92 14.12 1.37
C ARG A 30 -9.57 14.50 2.69
N LYS A 31 -10.87 14.22 2.83
CA LYS A 31 -11.62 14.46 4.06
C LYS A 31 -11.62 13.21 4.94
N HIS A 32 -11.48 13.42 6.25
CA HIS A 32 -11.50 12.32 7.22
C HIS A 32 -12.88 11.67 7.29
N ILE A 33 -12.93 10.34 7.12
CA ILE A 33 -14.11 9.52 7.40
C ILE A 33 -13.94 8.91 8.80
N PRO A 34 -14.86 9.20 9.74
CA PRO A 34 -14.76 8.68 11.09
C PRO A 34 -14.75 7.15 11.13
N THR A 35 -13.79 6.57 11.84
CA THR A 35 -13.66 5.10 12.01
C THR A 35 -14.90 4.45 12.63
N ARG A 36 -15.67 5.21 13.41
CA ARG A 36 -16.97 4.78 13.97
C ARG A 36 -17.97 4.37 12.89
N LEU A 37 -17.97 5.02 11.73
CA LEU A 37 -18.86 4.69 10.61
C LEU A 37 -18.64 3.25 10.14
N PHE A 38 -17.38 2.86 9.98
CA PHE A 38 -16.99 1.50 9.60
C PHE A 38 -17.35 0.48 10.68
N LYS A 39 -17.12 0.81 11.96
CA LYS A 39 -17.53 -0.07 13.08
C LYS A 39 -19.04 -0.30 13.09
N GLN A 40 -19.83 0.74 12.84
CA GLN A 40 -21.28 0.65 12.73
C GLN A 40 -21.70 -0.22 11.54
N ALA A 41 -21.07 -0.04 10.37
CA ALA A 41 -21.29 -0.89 9.20
C ALA A 41 -21.03 -2.37 9.51
N VAL A 42 -19.88 -2.69 10.12
CA VAL A 42 -19.52 -4.06 10.50
C VAL A 42 -20.54 -4.67 11.47
N ASN A 43 -21.02 -3.90 12.45
CA ASN A 43 -22.03 -4.38 13.39
C ASN A 43 -23.36 -4.67 12.69
N LEU A 44 -23.82 -3.76 11.83
CA LEU A 44 -25.05 -3.93 11.04
C LEU A 44 -24.96 -5.14 10.11
N SER A 45 -23.81 -5.37 9.48
CA SER A 45 -23.58 -6.55 8.63
C SER A 45 -23.58 -7.85 9.43
N LYS A 46 -23.07 -7.86 10.67
CA LYS A 46 -23.15 -9.04 11.55
C LYS A 46 -24.59 -9.35 11.93
N GLN A 47 -25.37 -8.33 12.26
CA GLN A 47 -26.81 -8.49 12.56
C GLN A 47 -27.58 -8.98 11.32
N ALA A 48 -27.28 -8.43 10.14
CA ALA A 48 -27.89 -8.88 8.88
C ALA A 48 -27.61 -10.37 8.62
N ARG A 49 -26.36 -10.83 8.76
CA ARG A 49 -26.01 -12.25 8.63
C ARG A 49 -26.72 -13.14 9.66
N ALA A 50 -26.89 -12.66 10.88
CA ALA A 50 -27.64 -13.39 11.89
C ALA A 50 -29.13 -13.52 11.52
N ILE A 51 -29.73 -12.45 10.97
CA ILE A 51 -31.10 -12.48 10.46
C ILE A 51 -31.22 -13.44 9.27
N GLU A 52 -30.28 -13.42 8.31
CA GLU A 52 -30.24 -14.35 7.18
C GLU A 52 -30.13 -15.81 7.63
N ALA A 53 -29.32 -16.09 8.66
CA ALA A 53 -29.22 -17.42 9.24
C ALA A 53 -30.53 -17.89 9.88
N VAL A 54 -31.25 -17.00 10.59
CA VAL A 54 -32.57 -17.32 11.16
C VAL A 54 -33.61 -17.57 10.07
N LEU A 55 -33.59 -16.76 9.00
CA LEU A 55 -34.51 -16.89 7.86
C LEU A 55 -34.27 -18.18 7.06
N SER A 56 -33.00 -18.53 6.81
CA SER A 56 -32.65 -19.78 6.12
C SER A 56 -32.89 -21.04 6.96
N GLY A 57 -32.91 -20.93 8.28
CA GLY A 57 -33.24 -22.02 9.21
C GLY A 57 -34.74 -22.28 9.42
N ILE A 58 -35.62 -21.64 8.64
CA ILE A 58 -37.07 -21.84 8.71
C ILE A 58 -37.42 -23.20 8.09
N THR A 59 -38.01 -24.06 8.90
CA THR A 59 -38.55 -25.37 8.49
C THR A 59 -40.03 -25.42 8.86
N PRO A 60 -40.86 -26.27 8.20
CA PRO A 60 -42.29 -26.37 8.50
C PRO A 60 -42.62 -26.64 9.97
N LEU A 61 -41.72 -27.30 10.70
CA LEU A 61 -41.89 -27.65 12.11
C LEU A 61 -41.59 -26.50 13.09
N ASN A 62 -40.75 -25.52 12.70
CA ASN A 62 -40.30 -24.43 13.57
C ASN A 62 -40.67 -23.03 13.05
N ALA A 63 -41.42 -22.95 11.95
CA ALA A 63 -41.68 -21.74 11.20
C ALA A 63 -42.30 -20.61 12.04
N GLY A 64 -43.23 -20.92 12.95
CA GLY A 64 -43.85 -19.91 13.82
C GLY A 64 -42.82 -19.19 14.69
N LYS A 65 -42.04 -19.95 15.47
CA LYS A 65 -41.02 -19.41 16.38
C LYS A 65 -39.91 -18.66 15.64
N LYS A 66 -39.39 -19.22 14.54
CA LYS A 66 -38.30 -18.61 13.77
C LYS A 66 -38.74 -17.35 13.03
N LYS A 67 -39.99 -17.28 12.57
CA LYS A 67 -40.57 -16.08 11.96
C LYS A 67 -40.71 -14.94 12.98
N GLU A 68 -41.18 -15.24 14.19
CA GLU A 68 -41.25 -14.25 15.28
C GLU A 68 -39.87 -13.75 15.70
N GLU A 69 -38.90 -14.66 15.82
CA GLU A 69 -37.50 -14.34 16.11
C GLU A 69 -36.92 -13.39 15.05
N ALA A 70 -37.04 -13.75 13.76
CA ALA A 70 -36.60 -12.90 12.65
C ALA A 70 -37.30 -11.53 12.64
N LEU A 71 -38.61 -11.49 12.88
CA LEU A 71 -39.38 -10.25 12.95
C LEU A 71 -38.90 -9.35 14.08
N SER A 72 -38.55 -9.92 15.25
CA SER A 72 -38.03 -9.16 16.38
C SER A 72 -36.66 -8.55 16.09
N MET A 73 -35.79 -9.28 15.38
CA MET A 73 -34.46 -8.80 14.98
C MET A 73 -34.57 -7.72 13.92
N LEU A 74 -35.44 -7.91 12.92
CA LEU A 74 -35.71 -6.93 11.87
C LEU A 74 -36.26 -5.62 12.44
N LYS A 75 -37.20 -5.68 13.40
CA LYS A 75 -37.74 -4.49 14.08
C LYS A 75 -36.65 -3.63 14.75
N LYS A 76 -35.59 -4.26 15.26
CA LYS A 76 -34.45 -3.55 15.87
C LYS A 76 -33.42 -3.09 14.84
N TRP A 77 -33.21 -3.87 13.78
CA TRP A 77 -32.20 -3.63 12.76
C TRP A 77 -32.58 -2.51 11.78
N PHE A 78 -33.84 -2.45 11.34
CA PHE A 78 -34.30 -1.47 10.34
C PHE A 78 -34.04 -0.01 10.75
N PRO A 79 -34.41 0.46 11.95
CA PRO A 79 -34.14 1.84 12.36
C PRO A 79 -32.65 2.17 12.41
N GLN A 80 -31.81 1.20 12.80
CA GLN A 80 -30.36 1.39 12.84
C GLN A 80 -29.76 1.47 11.43
N MET A 81 -30.28 0.68 10.50
CA MET A 81 -29.87 0.69 9.09
C MET A 81 -30.30 1.98 8.38
N GLU A 82 -31.49 2.50 8.67
CA GLU A 82 -31.98 3.77 8.12
C GLU A 82 -31.12 4.95 8.59
N ASN A 83 -30.84 5.04 9.90
CA ASN A 83 -29.93 6.05 10.45
C ASN A 83 -28.52 5.93 9.83
N PHE A 84 -28.01 4.70 9.67
CA PHE A 84 -26.73 4.45 9.00
C PHE A 84 -26.73 4.92 7.54
N SER A 85 -27.80 4.67 6.79
CA SER A 85 -27.97 5.15 5.42
C SER A 85 -27.91 6.68 5.33
N GLY A 86 -28.59 7.37 6.26
CA GLY A 86 -28.52 8.83 6.39
C GLY A 86 -27.10 9.33 6.64
N GLN A 87 -26.36 8.67 7.54
CA GLN A 87 -24.96 8.99 7.81
C GLN A 87 -24.06 8.70 6.60
N LEU A 88 -24.29 7.60 5.88
CA LEU A 88 -23.52 7.19 4.72
C LEU A 88 -23.67 8.17 3.56
N LYS A 89 -24.88 8.74 3.37
CA LYS A 89 -25.15 9.74 2.32
C LYS A 89 -24.20 10.94 2.41
N LYS A 90 -23.83 11.36 3.63
CA LYS A 90 -22.87 12.46 3.86
C LYS A 90 -21.47 12.16 3.32
N TYR A 91 -21.03 10.91 3.41
CA TYR A 91 -19.67 10.50 3.02
C TYR A 91 -19.61 9.84 1.64
N LYS A 92 -20.74 9.61 0.98
CA LYS A 92 -20.82 8.91 -0.31
C LYS A 92 -19.86 9.47 -1.37
N VAL A 93 -19.83 10.79 -1.53
CA VAL A 93 -18.93 11.46 -2.50
C VAL A 93 -17.47 11.22 -2.12
N THR A 94 -17.10 11.50 -0.87
CA THR A 94 -15.72 11.27 -0.38
C THR A 94 -15.28 9.81 -0.49
N ILE A 95 -16.18 8.85 -0.23
CA ILE A 95 -15.89 7.41 -0.40
C ILE A 95 -15.62 7.10 -1.87
N ASN A 96 -16.46 7.58 -2.78
CA ASN A 96 -16.29 7.34 -4.22
C ASN A 96 -14.99 7.94 -4.75
N ASP A 97 -14.67 9.17 -4.34
CA ASP A 97 -13.43 9.85 -4.73
C ASP A 97 -12.20 9.07 -4.24
N LEU A 98 -12.22 8.61 -2.98
CA LEU A 98 -11.16 7.79 -2.40
C LEU A 98 -11.02 6.41 -3.10
N LEU A 99 -12.13 5.79 -3.51
CA LEU A 99 -12.09 4.52 -4.24
C LEU A 99 -11.43 4.70 -5.61
N ALA A 100 -11.80 5.75 -6.36
CA ALA A 100 -11.19 6.05 -7.66
C ALA A 100 -9.70 6.41 -7.54
N GLU A 101 -9.32 7.11 -6.46
CA GLU A 101 -7.93 7.43 -6.17
C GLU A 101 -7.13 6.17 -5.81
N ASN A 102 -7.68 5.27 -4.98
CA ASN A 102 -7.05 4.01 -4.61
C ASN A 102 -6.80 3.11 -5.82
N GLU A 103 -7.74 3.03 -6.77
CA GLU A 103 -7.55 2.25 -8.00
C GLU A 103 -6.33 2.74 -8.81
N LYS A 104 -6.20 4.07 -8.97
CA LYS A 104 -5.03 4.68 -9.63
C LYS A 104 -3.73 4.40 -8.87
N LEU A 105 -3.77 4.46 -7.54
CA LEU A 105 -2.62 4.17 -6.70
C LEU A 105 -2.21 2.70 -6.76
N GLU A 106 -3.15 1.76 -6.80
CA GLU A 106 -2.86 0.34 -6.99
C GLU A 106 -2.17 0.06 -8.33
N VAL A 107 -2.63 0.71 -9.41
CA VAL A 107 -1.99 0.59 -10.72
C VAL A 107 -0.56 1.15 -10.68
N ARG A 108 -0.35 2.32 -10.06
CA ARG A 108 0.98 2.91 -9.88
C ARG A 108 1.88 2.04 -9.01
N ALA A 109 1.37 1.48 -7.92
CA ALA A 109 2.13 0.60 -7.03
C ALA A 109 2.59 -0.67 -7.77
N LYS A 110 1.69 -1.33 -8.50
CA LYS A 110 2.02 -2.48 -9.35
C LYS A 110 3.07 -2.15 -10.41
N ALA A 111 3.01 -0.94 -11.00
CA ALA A 111 4.02 -0.48 -11.95
C ALA A 111 5.38 -0.17 -11.28
N SER A 112 5.38 0.43 -10.09
CA SER A 112 6.59 0.74 -9.31
C SER A 112 7.30 -0.53 -8.84
N GLU A 113 6.56 -1.55 -8.37
CA GLU A 113 7.15 -2.85 -8.00
C GLU A 113 7.89 -3.50 -9.18
N LYS A 114 7.33 -3.41 -10.39
CA LYS A 114 7.98 -3.92 -11.60
C LYS A 114 9.28 -3.17 -11.92
N GLY A 115 9.32 -1.85 -11.71
CA GLY A 115 10.53 -1.04 -11.87
C GLY A 115 11.64 -1.42 -10.89
N LYS A 116 11.31 -1.55 -9.59
CA LYS A 116 12.27 -1.94 -8.55
C LYS A 116 12.83 -3.34 -8.75
N MET A 117 12.05 -4.26 -9.31
CA MET A 117 12.52 -5.60 -9.65
C MET A 117 13.61 -5.57 -10.74
N ASN A 118 13.47 -4.68 -11.73
CA ASN A 118 14.48 -4.50 -12.76
C ASN A 118 15.76 -3.86 -12.19
N ASP A 119 15.62 -2.80 -11.39
CA ASP A 119 16.77 -2.13 -10.77
C ASP A 119 17.56 -3.04 -9.83
N THR A 120 16.86 -3.91 -9.07
CA THR A 120 17.52 -4.90 -8.20
C THR A 120 18.27 -5.97 -9.00
N MET A 121 17.71 -6.41 -10.13
CA MET A 121 18.36 -7.36 -11.03
C MET A 121 19.58 -6.77 -11.73
N GLU A 122 19.48 -5.54 -12.24
CA GLU A 122 20.62 -4.83 -12.84
C GLU A 122 21.73 -4.62 -11.82
N ARG A 123 21.39 -4.22 -10.60
CA ARG A 123 22.37 -4.04 -9.53
C ARG A 123 23.05 -5.35 -9.13
N ALA A 124 22.32 -6.47 -9.11
CA ALA A 124 22.89 -7.79 -8.87
C ALA A 124 23.85 -8.21 -9.99
N LYS A 125 23.49 -7.93 -11.25
CA LYS A 125 24.34 -8.21 -12.42
C LYS A 125 25.63 -7.40 -12.37
N LEU A 126 25.54 -6.08 -12.16
CA LEU A 126 26.71 -5.21 -12.03
C LEU A 126 27.62 -5.63 -10.87
N LYS A 127 27.03 -6.08 -9.75
CA LYS A 127 27.80 -6.60 -8.62
C LYS A 127 28.54 -7.90 -8.97
N SER A 128 27.91 -8.80 -9.75
CA SER A 128 28.58 -10.00 -10.25
C SER A 128 29.74 -9.65 -11.17
N GLU A 129 29.53 -8.74 -12.13
CA GLU A 129 30.59 -8.30 -13.05
C GLU A 129 31.77 -7.65 -12.31
N LEU A 130 31.51 -6.88 -11.24
CA LEU A 130 32.56 -6.34 -10.37
C LEU A 130 33.33 -7.43 -9.62
N ASP A 131 32.65 -8.46 -9.11
CA ASP A 131 33.32 -9.57 -8.43
C ASP A 131 34.17 -10.39 -9.41
N ASP A 132 33.69 -10.60 -10.63
CA ASP A 132 34.42 -11.28 -11.69
C ASP A 132 35.67 -10.49 -12.13
N MET A 133 35.54 -9.18 -12.31
CA MET A 133 36.69 -8.29 -12.59
C MET A 133 37.70 -8.30 -11.44
N ARG A 134 37.24 -8.30 -10.19
CA ARG A 134 38.12 -8.37 -9.02
C ARG A 134 38.87 -9.69 -8.97
N ARG A 135 38.20 -10.82 -9.19
CA ARG A 135 38.83 -12.15 -9.27
C ARG A 135 39.85 -12.23 -10.41
N LEU A 136 39.59 -11.58 -11.54
CA LEU A 136 40.54 -11.51 -12.64
C LEU A 136 41.81 -10.80 -12.19
N VAL A 137 41.69 -9.62 -11.57
CA VAL A 137 42.82 -8.85 -11.05
C VAL A 137 43.61 -9.63 -10.00
N ASP A 138 42.92 -10.29 -9.06
CA ASP A 138 43.53 -11.07 -7.98
C ASP A 138 44.28 -12.32 -8.48
N ARG A 139 43.92 -12.85 -9.67
CA ARG A 139 44.60 -13.99 -10.30
C ARG A 139 45.85 -13.60 -11.09
N ILE A 140 46.07 -12.31 -11.35
CA ILE A 140 47.26 -11.89 -12.11
C ILE A 140 48.48 -12.06 -11.21
N PRO A 141 49.49 -12.85 -11.62
CA PRO A 141 50.72 -12.99 -10.87
C PRO A 141 51.39 -11.62 -10.64
N PRO A 142 51.92 -11.36 -9.43
CA PRO A 142 52.49 -10.06 -9.08
C PRO A 142 53.66 -9.64 -9.99
N GLU A 143 54.37 -10.61 -10.58
CA GLU A 143 55.46 -10.40 -11.54
C GLU A 143 54.98 -9.73 -12.84
N ILE A 144 53.82 -10.16 -13.36
CA ILE A 144 53.22 -9.59 -14.58
C ILE A 144 52.71 -8.17 -14.31
N LEU A 145 52.11 -7.93 -13.14
CA LEU A 145 51.69 -6.59 -12.72
C LEU A 145 52.88 -5.62 -12.58
N ALA A 146 54.01 -6.09 -12.09
CA ALA A 146 55.22 -5.29 -11.96
C ALA A 146 55.80 -4.91 -13.33
N GLU A 147 55.78 -5.83 -14.28
CA GLU A 147 56.23 -5.59 -15.66
C GLU A 147 55.29 -4.62 -16.40
N LEU A 148 53.97 -4.78 -16.26
CA LEU A 148 52.98 -3.87 -16.84
C LEU A 148 53.13 -2.42 -16.31
N LYS A 149 53.38 -2.27 -15.00
CA LYS A 149 53.65 -0.97 -14.37
C LYS A 149 54.98 -0.36 -14.84
N ARG A 150 56.01 -1.17 -15.13
CA ARG A 150 57.28 -0.70 -15.70
C ARG A 150 57.09 -0.20 -17.14
N GLN A 151 56.37 -0.94 -17.97
CA GLN A 151 56.07 -0.55 -19.36
C GLN A 151 55.22 0.73 -19.44
N GLN A 152 54.21 0.89 -18.58
CA GLN A 152 53.44 2.17 -18.50
C GLN A 152 54.34 3.36 -18.14
N ARG A 153 55.29 3.18 -17.22
CA ARG A 153 56.25 4.23 -16.82
C ARG A 153 57.27 4.55 -17.91
N GLN A 154 57.55 3.62 -18.80
CA GLN A 154 58.44 3.82 -19.96
C GLN A 154 57.70 4.53 -21.10
N HIS A 155 56.47 4.12 -21.42
CA HIS A 155 55.65 4.78 -22.46
C HIS A 155 55.24 6.23 -22.14
N GLY A 156 55.18 6.62 -20.86
CA GLY A 156 54.92 8.00 -20.45
C GLY A 156 56.14 8.95 -20.57
N LYS A 157 57.33 8.43 -20.91
CA LYS A 157 58.56 9.22 -21.10
C LYS A 157 58.92 9.47 -22.57
N GLU A 158 58.21 8.85 -23.52
CA GLU A 158 58.39 9.02 -24.98
C GLU A 158 57.35 9.95 -25.63
N ARG A 159 56.68 10.80 -24.84
CA ARG A 159 55.86 11.92 -25.33
C ARG A 159 56.34 13.23 -24.74
#